data_AF-A0A672KYC6-F1
#
_entry.id   AF-A0A672KYC6-F1
#
_cell.length_a   1.000
_cell.length_b   1.000
_cell.length_c   1.000
_cell.angle_alpha   90.00
_cell.angle_beta   90.00
_cell.angle_gamma   90.00
#
_symmetry.space_group_name_H-M   'P 1'
#
loop_
_entity.id
_entity.type
_entity.pdbx_description
1 polymer ?
#
loop_
_entity_poly.entity_id
_entity_poly.type
_entity_poly.pdbx_seq_one_letter_code
_entity_poly.pdbx_strand_id
1 'polypeptide(L)'
;MLYFLLDIILHCIEKPISKLFEKLGHLVGSYPFCFFVIPLMMSAALGGGLNFLKVHEDNDIENQFTPINGPSKQARHFVKETFPSNDSLFSSQRLYAEGNYAVMIFSIVEGNILTDKHTTDGIPLFSITYSLAISFSVLSCMR
;
A
#
# COMPACT_ATOMS: atom_id res chain seq x y z
N MET A 1 -53.08 -1.81 -10.89
CA MET A 1 -52.83 -0.34 -10.86
C MET A 1 -51.35 -0.02 -10.79
N LEU A 2 -50.58 -0.59 -9.85
CA LEU A 2 -49.13 -0.34 -9.71
C LEU A 2 -48.28 -0.78 -10.93
N TYR A 3 -48.56 -1.96 -11.50
CA TYR A 3 -47.86 -2.47 -12.70
C TYR A 3 -48.10 -1.59 -13.94
N PHE A 4 -49.33 -1.13 -14.15
CA PHE A 4 -49.68 -0.27 -15.28
C PHE A 4 -48.99 1.11 -15.21
N LEU A 5 -48.82 1.64 -14.00
CA LEU A 5 -48.07 2.88 -13.78
C LEU A 5 -46.56 2.69 -14.04
N LEU A 6 -46.01 1.54 -13.65
CA LEU A 6 -44.61 1.20 -13.86
C LEU A 6 -44.28 1.01 -15.36
N ASP A 7 -45.16 0.34 -16.11
CA ASP A 7 -45.04 0.19 -17.57
C ASP A 7 -45.07 1.54 -18.30
N ILE A 8 -45.91 2.48 -17.86
CA ILE A 8 -45.97 3.83 -18.42
C ILE A 8 -44.65 4.58 -18.17
N ILE A 9 -44.11 4.50 -16.94
CA ILE A 9 -42.85 5.15 -16.58
C ILE A 9 -41.70 4.57 -17.41
N LEU A 10 -41.65 3.24 -17.56
CA LEU A 10 -40.61 2.55 -18.32
C LEU A 10 -40.64 2.96 -19.80
N HIS A 11 -41.81 2.99 -20.43
CA HIS A 11 -41.95 3.44 -21.82
C HIS A 11 -41.61 4.92 -22.03
N CYS A 12 -41.84 5.75 -21.01
CA CYS A 12 -41.52 7.18 -21.06
C CYS A 12 -40.01 7.44 -20.96
N ILE A 13 -39.28 6.55 -20.26
CA ILE A 13 -37.82 6.62 -20.07
C ILE A 13 -37.06 5.90 -21.20
N GLU A 14 -37.57 4.77 -21.67
CA GLU A 14 -36.90 3.94 -22.68
C GLU A 14 -36.74 4.66 -24.01
N LYS A 15 -37.79 5.32 -24.51
CA LYS A 15 -37.78 6.02 -25.81
C LYS A 15 -36.75 7.15 -25.91
N PRO A 16 -36.63 8.08 -24.94
CA PRO A 16 -35.59 9.10 -25.00
C PRO A 16 -34.18 8.52 -24.85
N ILE A 17 -33.99 7.49 -24.02
CA ILE A 17 -32.70 6.82 -23.85
C ILE A 17 -32.28 6.08 -25.12
N SER A 18 -33.20 5.37 -25.76
CA SER A 18 -32.94 4.67 -27.03
C SER A 18 -32.51 5.66 -28.12
N LYS A 19 -33.22 6.80 -28.27
CA LYS A 19 -32.83 7.86 -29.20
C LYS A 19 -31.47 8.50 -28.85
N LEU A 20 -31.13 8.59 -27.57
CA LEU A 20 -29.83 9.10 -27.11
C LEU A 20 -28.70 8.16 -27.55
N PHE A 21 -28.87 6.85 -27.31
CA PHE A 21 -27.89 5.84 -27.73
C PHE A 21 -27.81 5.68 -29.24
N GLU A 22 -28.92 5.85 -29.96
CA GLU A 22 -28.94 5.88 -31.43
C GLU A 22 -28.07 7.03 -31.97
N LYS A 23 -28.27 8.24 -31.44
CA LYS A 23 -27.44 9.41 -31.82
C LYS A 23 -25.98 9.24 -31.43
N LEU A 24 -25.71 8.73 -30.22
CA LEU A 24 -24.36 8.45 -29.75
C LEU A 24 -23.68 7.39 -30.62
N GLY A 25 -24.37 6.30 -30.93
CA GLY A 25 -23.90 5.23 -31.79
C GLY A 25 -23.64 5.71 -33.22
N HIS A 26 -24.52 6.56 -33.77
CA HIS A 26 -24.31 7.18 -35.07
C HIS A 26 -23.05 8.07 -35.07
N LEU A 27 -22.81 8.84 -34.00
CA LEU A 27 -21.61 9.66 -33.84
C LEU A 27 -20.34 8.79 -33.76
N VAL A 28 -20.36 7.74 -32.94
CA VAL A 28 -19.24 6.79 -32.77
C VAL A 28 -18.94 6.07 -34.08
N GLY A 29 -19.99 5.63 -34.81
CA GLY A 29 -19.86 4.96 -36.10
C GLY A 29 -19.38 5.87 -37.23
N SER A 30 -19.70 7.17 -37.16
CA SER A 30 -19.22 8.17 -38.13
C SER A 30 -17.73 8.53 -37.95
N TYR A 31 -17.20 8.42 -36.72
CA TYR A 31 -15.82 8.77 -36.38
C TYR A 31 -15.13 7.69 -35.51
N PRO A 32 -14.93 6.47 -36.02
CA PRO A 32 -14.48 5.32 -35.22
C PRO A 32 -13.07 5.52 -34.65
N PHE A 33 -12.14 6.09 -35.43
CA PHE A 33 -10.75 6.27 -34.99
C PHE A 33 -10.59 7.31 -33.88
N CYS A 34 -11.27 8.46 -33.97
CA CYS A 34 -11.21 9.50 -32.94
C CYS A 34 -11.74 8.98 -31.59
N PHE A 35 -12.83 8.23 -31.62
CA PHE A 35 -13.44 7.67 -30.41
C PHE A 35 -12.59 6.57 -29.76
N PHE A 36 -11.68 5.93 -30.50
CA PHE A 36 -10.71 4.98 -29.96
C PHE A 36 -9.44 5.67 -29.43
N VAL A 37 -8.90 6.63 -30.18
CA VAL A 37 -7.63 7.29 -29.85
C VAL A 37 -7.78 8.21 -28.64
N ILE A 38 -8.89 8.93 -28.50
CA ILE A 38 -9.08 9.89 -27.39
C ILE A 38 -9.04 9.19 -26.02
N PRO A 39 -9.83 8.13 -25.74
CA PRO A 39 -9.77 7.40 -24.47
C PRO A 39 -8.41 6.74 -24.23
N LEU A 40 -7.75 6.26 -25.30
CA LEU A 40 -6.43 5.65 -25.20
C LEU A 40 -5.38 6.67 -24.76
N MET A 41 -5.35 7.84 -25.39
CA MET A 41 -4.45 8.94 -25.02
C MET A 41 -4.74 9.46 -23.62
N MET A 42 -6.01 9.59 -23.24
CA MET A 42 -6.41 10.01 -21.89
C MET A 42 -5.95 8.99 -20.84
N SER A 43 -6.14 7.70 -21.10
CA SER A 43 -5.69 6.62 -20.22
C SER A 43 -4.17 6.56 -20.13
N ALA A 44 -3.46 6.78 -21.23
CA ALA A 44 -2.00 6.83 -21.24
C ALA A 44 -1.46 8.05 -20.48
N ALA A 45 -2.10 9.21 -20.60
CA ALA A 45 -1.74 10.40 -19.85
C ALA A 45 -1.96 10.22 -18.34
N LEU A 46 -3.13 9.69 -17.95
CA LEU A 46 -3.45 9.38 -16.55
C LEU A 46 -2.55 8.28 -16.00
N GLY A 47 -2.32 7.22 -16.78
CA GLY A 47 -1.42 6.12 -16.44
C GLY A 47 0.04 6.56 -16.34
N GLY A 48 0.48 7.51 -17.17
CA GLY A 48 1.80 8.13 -17.09
C GLY A 48 2.03 8.84 -15.76
N GLY A 49 0.98 9.46 -15.21
CA GLY A 49 1.00 10.06 -13.86
C GLY A 49 1.27 9.06 -12.74
N LEU A 50 1.00 7.76 -12.96
CA LEU A 50 1.26 6.74 -11.95
C LEU A 50 2.76 6.49 -11.72
N ASN A 51 3.64 6.87 -12.66
CA ASN A 51 5.08 6.80 -12.43
C ASN A 51 5.55 7.69 -11.27
N PHE A 52 4.79 8.73 -10.94
CA PHE A 52 5.10 9.64 -9.84
C PHE A 52 4.85 9.02 -8.46
N LEU A 53 4.08 7.93 -8.37
CA LEU A 53 3.83 7.25 -7.09
C LEU A 53 5.12 6.68 -6.49
N LYS A 54 6.07 6.22 -7.33
CA LYS A 54 7.37 5.71 -6.84
C LYS A 54 8.20 6.78 -6.14
N VAL A 55 8.05 8.04 -6.54
CA VAL A 55 8.77 9.18 -5.93
C VAL A 55 8.12 9.62 -4.62
N HIS A 56 6.82 9.36 -4.47
CA HIS A 56 6.02 9.72 -3.30
C HIS A 56 5.72 8.53 -2.37
N GLU A 57 6.52 7.48 -2.44
CA GLU A 57 6.39 6.32 -1.57
C GLU A 57 6.82 6.69 -0.15
N ASP A 58 5.84 6.82 0.75
CA ASP A 58 6.06 7.13 2.15
C ASP A 58 6.32 5.85 2.94
N ASN A 59 7.59 5.47 3.08
CA ASN A 59 8.02 4.29 3.83
C ASN A 59 8.06 4.51 5.36
N ASP A 60 7.64 5.69 5.85
CA ASP A 60 7.58 5.97 7.28
C ASP A 60 6.27 5.43 7.87
N ILE A 61 6.37 4.29 8.58
CA ILE A 61 5.21 3.68 9.25
C ILE A 61 4.55 4.65 10.24
N GLU A 62 5.33 5.51 10.88
CA GLU A 62 4.78 6.48 11.83
C GLU A 62 3.91 7.50 11.12
N ASN A 63 4.29 7.94 9.92
CA ASN A 63 3.50 8.88 9.14
C ASN A 63 2.24 8.23 8.53
N GLN A 64 2.30 6.95 8.21
CA GLN A 64 1.15 6.18 7.73
C GLN A 64 0.09 5.92 8.82
N PHE A 65 0.53 5.64 10.05
CA PHE A 65 -0.37 5.23 11.14
C PHE A 65 -0.71 6.35 12.13
N THR A 66 0.00 7.48 12.10
CA THR A 66 -0.24 8.59 13.04
C THR A 66 -0.37 9.94 12.33
N PRO A 67 -1.33 10.79 12.76
CA PRO A 67 -1.57 12.07 12.11
C PRO A 67 -0.33 12.96 12.16
N ILE A 68 -0.12 13.76 11.12
CA ILE A 68 1.06 14.61 10.91
C ILE A 68 1.38 15.47 12.16
N ASN A 69 0.36 16.04 12.80
CA ASN A 69 0.50 16.93 13.96
C ASN A 69 -0.07 16.33 15.25
N GLY A 70 0.01 15.01 15.42
CA GLY A 70 -0.48 14.33 16.62
C GLY A 70 0.18 14.85 17.91
N PRO A 71 -0.55 14.87 19.06
CA PRO A 71 0.01 15.31 20.34
C PRO A 71 1.24 14.49 20.76
N SER A 72 1.30 13.20 20.39
CA SER A 72 2.46 12.33 20.61
C SER A 72 3.70 12.78 19.82
N LYS A 73 3.53 13.18 18.55
CA LYS A 73 4.62 13.72 17.71
C LYS A 73 5.17 15.03 18.25
N GLN A 74 4.28 15.92 18.73
CA GLN A 74 4.68 17.19 19.34
C GLN A 74 5.45 16.99 20.65
N ALA A 75 4.97 16.11 21.53
CA ALA A 75 5.68 15.77 22.77
C ALA A 75 7.06 15.17 22.48
N ARG A 76 7.15 14.26 21.49
CA ARG A 76 8.42 13.70 21.03
C ARG A 76 9.36 14.77 20.46
N HIS A 77 8.85 15.71 19.69
CA HIS A 77 9.63 16.84 19.16
C HIS A 77 10.21 17.68 20.30
N PHE A 78 9.38 18.05 21.27
CA PHE A 78 9.81 18.77 22.46
C PHE A 78 10.91 18.03 23.22
N VAL A 79 10.76 16.71 23.41
CA VAL A 79 11.78 15.90 24.10
C VAL A 79 13.09 15.84 23.30
N LYS A 80 13.03 15.69 21.96
CA LYS A 80 14.22 15.71 21.10
C LYS A 80 14.99 17.03 21.17
N GLU A 81 14.27 18.15 21.21
CA GLU A 81 14.87 19.49 21.31
C GLU A 81 15.45 19.74 22.71
N THR A 82 14.75 19.27 23.75
CA THR A 82 15.17 19.50 25.15
C THR A 82 16.33 18.59 25.57
N PHE A 83 16.37 17.35 25.04
CA PHE A 83 17.35 16.34 25.40
C PHE A 83 17.97 15.69 24.14
N PRO A 84 18.97 16.34 23.51
CA PRO A 84 19.61 15.78 22.32
C PRO A 84 20.37 14.50 22.66
N SER A 85 20.02 13.41 21.97
CA SER A 85 20.67 12.10 22.13
C SER A 85 22.02 12.07 21.43
N ASN A 86 23.02 11.46 22.08
CA ASN A 86 24.33 11.16 21.48
C ASN A 86 24.45 9.66 21.24
N ASP A 87 24.34 9.24 19.98
CA ASP A 87 24.29 7.83 19.59
C ASP A 87 25.55 7.01 19.97
N SER A 88 26.65 7.68 20.33
CA SER A 88 27.86 7.02 20.84
C SER A 88 27.77 6.57 22.31
N LEU A 89 26.87 7.16 23.10
CA LEU A 89 26.74 6.92 24.53
C LEU A 89 25.44 6.20 24.92
N PHE A 90 24.45 6.16 24.02
CA PHE A 90 23.12 5.63 24.33
C PHE A 90 22.84 4.28 23.66
N SER A 91 22.19 3.39 24.41
CA SER A 91 21.70 2.10 23.91
C SER A 91 20.55 2.29 22.93
N SER A 92 20.48 1.45 21.90
CA SER A 92 19.44 1.45 20.87
C SER A 92 18.01 1.24 21.42
N GLN A 93 17.87 0.78 22.66
CA GLN A 93 16.58 0.61 23.33
C GLN A 93 15.96 1.92 23.86
N ARG A 94 16.70 3.05 23.80
CA ARG A 94 16.24 4.36 24.30
C ARG A 94 16.05 5.39 23.18
N LEU A 95 15.90 4.97 21.94
CA LEU A 95 15.66 5.88 20.83
C LEU A 95 14.28 6.56 20.94
N TYR A 96 14.26 7.86 20.71
CA TYR A 96 13.02 8.63 20.62
C TYR A 96 12.24 8.37 19.33
N ALA A 97 12.84 7.72 18.34
CA ALA A 97 12.28 7.46 17.02
C ALA A 97 12.46 6.00 16.62
N GLU A 98 11.70 5.53 15.62
CA GLU A 98 11.88 4.20 15.02
C GLU A 98 13.36 4.01 14.67
N GLY A 99 14.01 3.06 15.35
CA GLY A 99 15.35 2.59 15.01
C GLY A 99 15.24 1.35 14.14
N ASN A 100 16.23 1.08 13.29
CA ASN A 100 16.24 -0.18 12.54
C ASN A 100 16.62 -1.33 13.49
N TYR A 101 15.62 -2.08 13.97
CA TYR A 101 15.83 -3.20 14.87
C TYR A 101 15.37 -4.52 14.23
N ALA A 102 16.20 -5.56 14.38
CA ALA A 102 15.82 -6.92 14.05
C ALA A 102 15.48 -7.64 15.36
N VAL A 103 14.23 -8.11 15.49
CA VAL A 103 13.79 -8.91 16.62
C VAL A 103 13.52 -10.33 16.15
N MET A 104 14.28 -11.28 16.69
CA MET A 104 14.03 -12.71 16.50
C MET A 104 13.39 -13.26 17.77
N ILE A 105 12.18 -13.81 17.64
CA ILE A 105 11.45 -14.45 18.74
C ILE A 105 11.48 -15.95 18.49
N PHE A 106 12.00 -16.69 19.45
CA PHE A 106 12.04 -18.15 19.43
C PHE A 106 10.97 -18.69 20.38
N SER A 107 10.09 -19.55 19.87
CA SER A 107 9.09 -20.25 20.65
C SER A 107 9.22 -21.75 20.40
N ILE A 108 9.09 -22.55 21.46
CA ILE A 108 9.20 -24.02 21.39
C ILE A 108 7.85 -24.61 21.80
N VAL A 109 7.37 -25.58 21.02
CA VAL A 109 6.09 -26.25 21.25
C VAL A 109 6.15 -27.17 22.48
N GLU A 110 7.27 -27.87 22.70
CA GLU A 110 7.50 -28.72 23.88
C GLU A 110 8.96 -28.67 24.33
N GLY A 111 9.20 -28.56 25.64
CA GLY A 111 10.55 -28.56 26.25
C GLY A 111 11.06 -27.18 26.70
N ASN A 112 12.32 -27.12 27.15
CA ASN A 112 12.95 -25.89 27.65
C ASN A 112 13.89 -25.29 26.59
N ILE A 113 13.69 -24.01 26.29
CA ILE A 113 14.46 -23.21 25.34
C ILE A 113 15.93 -23.03 25.71
N LEU A 114 16.28 -23.23 26.97
CA LEU A 114 17.66 -23.14 27.47
C LEU A 114 18.44 -24.46 27.36
N THR A 115 17.90 -25.48 26.68
CA THR A 115 18.59 -26.76 26.51
C THR A 115 19.61 -26.67 25.36
N ASP A 116 20.87 -26.96 25.67
CA ASP A 116 22.06 -26.79 24.80
C ASP A 116 21.90 -27.34 23.36
N LYS A 117 21.13 -28.41 23.20
CA LYS A 117 20.87 -29.07 21.91
C LYS A 117 20.03 -28.22 20.95
N HIS A 118 19.08 -27.43 21.45
CA HIS A 118 18.21 -26.60 20.61
C HIS A 118 18.88 -25.28 20.20
N THR A 119 19.75 -24.76 21.06
CA THR A 119 20.48 -23.50 20.85
C THR A 119 21.63 -23.66 19.85
N THR A 120 22.34 -24.80 19.87
CA THR A 120 23.55 -25.01 19.06
C THR A 120 23.25 -25.35 17.60
N ASP A 121 22.22 -26.16 17.33
CA ASP A 121 21.93 -26.64 15.96
C ASP A 121 20.72 -25.94 15.30
N GLY A 122 19.73 -25.51 16.08
CA GLY A 122 18.49 -24.91 15.53
C GLY A 122 18.68 -23.48 15.04
N ILE A 123 19.31 -22.65 15.86
CA ILE A 123 19.49 -21.21 15.59
C ILE A 123 20.22 -20.91 14.26
N PRO A 124 21.36 -21.57 13.92
CA PRO A 124 22.05 -21.27 12.66
C PRO A 124 21.25 -21.72 11.43
N LEU A 125 20.49 -22.82 11.53
CA LEU A 125 19.73 -23.36 10.40
C LEU A 125 18.51 -22.48 10.05
N PHE A 126 17.84 -21.94 11.07
CA PHE A 126 16.80 -20.92 10.89
C PHE A 126 17.36 -19.62 10.30
N SER A 127 18.54 -19.19 10.76
CA SER A 127 19.20 -17.98 10.25
C SER A 127 19.55 -18.07 8.76
N ILE A 128 20.12 -19.20 8.31
CA ILE A 128 20.47 -19.44 6.91
C ILE A 128 19.23 -19.47 6.01
N THR A 129 18.18 -20.18 6.45
CA THR A 129 16.93 -20.31 5.67
C THR A 129 16.26 -18.94 5.47
N TYR A 130 16.26 -18.10 6.51
CA TYR A 130 15.68 -16.77 6.45
C TYR A 130 16.49 -15.82 5.55
N SER A 131 17.82 -15.88 5.62
CA SER A 131 18.71 -15.10 4.74
C SER A 131 18.50 -15.43 3.26
N LEU A 132 18.35 -16.72 2.93
CA LEU A 132 18.01 -17.16 1.58
C LEU A 132 16.62 -16.66 1.15
N ALA A 133 15.61 -16.79 2.01
CA ALA A 133 14.23 -16.35 1.71
C ALA A 133 14.12 -14.84 1.45
N ILE A 134 14.82 -14.00 2.22
CA ILE A 134 14.88 -12.55 2.00
C ILE A 134 15.53 -12.26 0.65
N SER A 135 16.66 -12.91 0.36
CA SER A 135 17.38 -12.71 -0.90
C SER A 135 16.52 -13.05 -2.12
N PHE A 136 15.78 -14.16 -2.07
CA PHE A 136 14.81 -14.53 -3.11
C PHE A 136 13.67 -13.51 -3.25
N SER A 137 13.12 -13.03 -2.12
CA SER A 137 12.05 -12.03 -2.12
C SER A 137 12.50 -10.72 -2.76
N VAL A 138 13.69 -10.21 -2.38
CA VAL A 138 14.25 -8.98 -2.95
C VAL A 138 14.53 -9.14 -4.45
N LEU A 139 15.09 -10.28 -4.88
CA LEU A 139 15.33 -10.54 -6.30
C LEU A 139 14.03 -10.61 -7.11
N SER A 140 12.95 -11.12 -6.51
CA SER A 140 11.64 -11.21 -7.13
C SER A 140 10.92 -9.85 -7.22
N CYS A 141 11.19 -8.93 -6.29
CA CYS A 141 10.66 -7.56 -6.32
C CYS A 141 11.44 -6.63 -7.27
N MET A 142 12.65 -7.02 -7.69
CA MET A 142 13.47 -6.26 -8.64
C MET A 142 13.19 -6.59 -10.12
N ARG A 143 12.23 -7.47 -10.41
CA ARG A 143 11.81 -7.86 -11.76
C ARG A 143 10.41 -7.33 -12.07
#